data_AF-A0A7N6AXF8-F1
#
_entry.id   AF-A0A7N6AXF8-F1
#
_cell.length_a   1.000
_cell.length_b   1.000
_cell.length_c   1.000
_cell.angle_alpha   90.00
_cell.angle_beta   90.00
_cell.angle_gamma   90.00
#
_symmetry.space_group_name_H-M   'P 1'
#
loop_
_entity.id
_entity.type
_entity.pdbx_description
1 polymer ?
#
loop_
_entity_poly.entity_id
_entity_poly.type
_entity_poly.pdbx_seq_one_letter_code
_entity_poly.pdbx_strand_id
1 'polypeptide(L)'
;MAAVIPPGSKATDCVTKVELSVSCDNLLDMDMLSKSDPLCVLFVCNSGSQWSEIGRTERIMNCLSPKFSKTFVIDYYFEMVQKLKFDVYDIDSDNCSLRDADFLGQMECTLGQIVSSSKLIKPLMMRDNRPAGKGTITICAEERTDNRVVAFDVAARKLDKKVDCYDYNNSGSHDFIGSFQTTLCQIQQASQSYAEFECINGKKKQNKKGYKNSGVIMIKQCKIVKDYTFLDYIMGGCQLNFTIAIDFTGSNGDPRSPRSLHYINPQGYNEYLAAIWAVGSVIQDYDSDKMFPAFGFGAQIPPTWQVSHEFPINFNPSNPFCAGIEGVVYAYQQCLPQVKLYGPTNFSPIINHVAQFGHQALQQHTASQYFVLLIITDGVITDMDQTRSAIINASRLPMSIIIVGVGGADFSAMEFLDGDDGILRSATGEAAMRDIVQFVPFRQFQNAGTAALAQSVLAELPDQVTSFFNLFGLKPPSEPNPS
;
A
#
# COMPACT_ATOMS: atom_id res chain seq x y z
N MET A 1 -7.43 37.25 -8.66
CA MET A 1 -8.48 36.30 -9.11
C MET A 1 -8.14 34.97 -8.50
N ALA A 2 -9.05 34.43 -7.67
CA ALA A 2 -8.85 33.17 -6.96
C ALA A 2 -8.85 32.00 -7.95
N ALA A 3 -7.89 31.10 -7.81
CA ALA A 3 -7.85 29.86 -8.57
C ALA A 3 -9.03 28.97 -8.14
N VAL A 4 -9.83 28.57 -9.13
CA VAL A 4 -10.98 27.69 -8.97
C VAL A 4 -10.43 26.27 -8.80
N ILE A 5 -10.71 25.67 -7.64
CA ILE A 5 -10.42 24.27 -7.32
C ILE A 5 -11.43 23.38 -8.07
N PRO A 6 -11.03 22.27 -8.71
CA PRO A 6 -11.95 21.34 -9.35
C PRO A 6 -12.87 20.68 -8.30
N PRO A 7 -14.17 20.46 -8.60
CA PRO A 7 -15.09 19.84 -7.66
C PRO A 7 -14.84 18.33 -7.63
N GLY A 8 -14.14 17.88 -6.59
CA GLY A 8 -13.85 16.47 -6.36
C GLY A 8 -12.87 16.19 -5.21
N SER A 9 -12.66 17.13 -4.29
CA SER A 9 -11.92 16.84 -3.06
C SER A 9 -12.85 16.10 -2.09
N LYS A 10 -12.75 14.76 -2.06
CA LYS A 10 -13.12 14.02 -0.85
C LYS A 10 -12.34 14.63 0.33
N ALA A 11 -12.99 14.68 1.48
CA ALA A 11 -12.55 15.39 2.68
C ALA A 11 -11.08 15.08 3.02
N THR A 12 -10.34 16.11 3.46
CA THR A 12 -8.97 16.05 4.00
C THR A 12 -8.64 14.71 4.65
N ASP A 13 -7.74 13.97 4.01
CA ASP A 13 -7.38 12.59 4.34
C ASP A 13 -6.96 12.45 5.81
N CYS A 14 -7.52 11.43 6.48
CA CYS A 14 -6.93 10.85 7.68
C CYS A 14 -5.63 10.13 7.27
N VAL A 15 -4.56 10.89 7.04
CA VAL A 15 -3.26 10.31 6.70
C VAL A 15 -2.77 9.43 7.86
N THR A 16 -2.43 8.18 7.56
CA THR A 16 -1.89 7.25 8.53
C THR A 16 -0.59 7.80 9.13
N LYS A 17 -0.46 7.72 10.46
CA LYS A 17 0.75 8.17 11.16
C LYS A 17 1.52 6.96 11.67
N VAL A 18 2.84 7.03 11.56
CA VAL A 18 3.76 6.01 12.07
C VAL A 18 4.61 6.63 13.16
N GLU A 19 4.69 5.94 14.30
CA GLU A 19 5.56 6.28 15.43
C GLU A 19 6.85 5.45 15.35
N LEU A 20 7.99 6.13 15.32
CA LEU A 20 9.31 5.52 15.22
C LEU A 20 10.05 5.62 16.54
N SER A 21 10.48 4.47 17.07
CA SER A 21 11.39 4.38 18.20
C SER A 21 12.80 4.04 17.72
N VAL A 22 13.82 4.57 18.41
CA VAL A 22 15.22 4.44 18.01
C VAL A 22 16.05 3.95 19.18
N SER A 23 16.97 3.02 18.90
CA SER A 23 18.06 2.66 19.81
C SER A 23 19.35 2.45 19.05
N CYS A 24 20.49 2.62 19.70
CA CYS A 24 21.79 2.31 19.13
C CYS A 24 22.54 1.32 20.01
N ASP A 25 23.55 0.67 19.43
CA ASP A 25 24.45 -0.24 20.13
C ASP A 25 25.89 -0.05 19.63
N ASN A 26 26.86 -0.19 20.54
CA ASN A 26 28.30 -0.12 20.25
C ASN A 26 28.74 1.16 19.53
N LEU A 27 28.19 2.32 19.93
CA LEU A 27 28.61 3.61 19.41
C LEU A 27 30.11 3.86 19.63
N LEU A 28 30.69 4.69 18.77
CA LEU A 28 32.07 5.16 18.95
C LEU A 28 32.17 5.94 20.27
N ASP A 29 33.26 5.73 20.97
CA ASP A 29 33.58 6.47 22.18
C ASP A 29 34.51 7.62 21.79
N MET A 30 33.98 8.85 21.78
CA MET A 30 34.75 10.04 21.40
C MET A 30 35.39 10.72 22.62
N ASP A 31 34.99 10.30 23.82
CA ASP A 31 35.45 10.86 25.08
C ASP A 31 36.73 10.20 25.61
N MET A 32 37.63 11.01 26.17
CA MET A 32 38.87 10.52 26.77
C MET A 32 38.72 10.00 28.21
N LEU A 33 37.72 10.50 28.95
CA LEU A 33 37.55 10.26 30.39
C LEU A 33 36.14 9.75 30.76
N SER A 34 35.21 9.80 29.81
CA SER A 34 33.79 9.41 29.93
C SER A 34 33.40 8.54 28.74
N LYS A 35 32.13 8.15 28.68
CA LYS A 35 31.53 7.62 27.46
C LYS A 35 30.73 8.73 26.79
N SER A 36 30.58 8.64 25.48
CA SER A 36 29.69 9.50 24.71
C SER A 36 28.28 9.68 25.31
N ASP A 37 27.74 10.87 25.12
CA ASP A 37 26.40 11.35 25.46
C ASP A 37 25.51 11.44 24.20
N PRO A 38 25.05 10.31 23.64
CA PRO A 38 24.40 10.29 22.34
C PRO A 38 23.04 10.97 22.28
N LEU A 39 22.77 11.58 21.12
CA LEU A 39 21.48 12.12 20.68
C LEU A 39 21.26 11.79 19.20
N CYS A 40 20.03 11.41 18.84
CA CYS A 40 19.65 11.11 17.46
C CYS A 40 18.78 12.23 16.85
N VAL A 41 19.09 12.59 15.60
CA VAL A 41 18.38 13.60 14.81
C VAL A 41 17.78 12.94 13.58
N LEU A 42 16.47 13.12 13.39
CA LEU A 42 15.76 12.63 12.22
C LEU A 42 15.60 13.74 11.18
N PHE A 43 15.96 13.42 9.93
CA PHE A 43 15.72 14.24 8.75
C PHE A 43 14.83 13.50 7.75
N VAL A 44 14.01 14.26 7.03
CA VAL A 44 13.23 13.81 5.87
C VAL A 44 13.75 14.53 4.62
N CYS A 45 13.84 13.80 3.51
CA CYS A 45 14.18 14.40 2.21
C CYS A 45 12.92 14.90 1.51
N ASN A 46 12.84 16.22 1.28
CA ASN A 46 11.79 16.83 0.48
C ASN A 46 12.16 16.80 -1.01
N SER A 47 11.19 17.04 -1.90
CA SER A 47 11.37 17.04 -3.35
C SER A 47 12.60 17.86 -3.77
N GLY A 48 13.64 17.19 -4.31
CA GLY A 48 14.87 17.85 -4.80
C GLY A 48 16.14 17.66 -3.96
N SER A 49 16.23 16.61 -3.14
CA SER A 49 17.44 16.26 -2.34
C SER A 49 17.73 17.16 -1.14
N GLN A 50 16.76 17.97 -0.71
CA GLN A 50 16.91 18.81 0.48
C GLN A 50 16.44 18.06 1.73
N TRP A 51 17.33 17.94 2.72
CA TRP A 51 17.02 17.36 4.01
C TRP A 51 16.46 18.40 4.98
N SER A 52 15.30 18.14 5.56
CA SER A 52 14.70 18.95 6.64
C SER A 52 14.68 18.17 7.94
N GLU A 53 15.13 18.81 9.02
CA GLU A 53 15.07 18.24 10.37
C GLU A 53 13.61 18.13 10.84
N ILE A 54 13.18 16.92 11.22
CA ILE A 54 11.86 16.65 11.79
C ILE A 54 11.90 16.79 13.31
N GLY A 55 12.99 16.35 13.93
CA GLY A 55 13.17 16.47 15.37
C GLY A 55 14.41 15.77 15.88
N ARG A 56 14.56 15.83 17.20
CA ARG A 56 15.67 15.23 17.97
C ARG A 56 15.14 14.42 19.14
N THR A 57 15.82 13.33 19.47
CA THR A 57 15.62 12.61 20.74
C THR A 57 16.16 13.41 21.92
N GLU A 58 15.96 12.90 23.14
CA GLU A 58 16.75 13.32 24.29
C GLU A 58 18.22 12.87 24.17
N ARG A 59 19.10 13.53 24.94
CA ARG A 59 20.49 13.13 25.17
C ARG A 59 20.54 12.09 26.28
N ILE A 60 21.26 11.00 26.07
CA ILE A 60 21.48 9.97 27.11
C ILE A 60 22.92 10.04 27.58
N MET A 61 23.14 10.31 28.87
CA MET A 61 24.50 10.51 29.37
C MET A 61 25.27 9.19 29.52
N ASN A 62 26.54 9.20 29.12
CA ASN A 62 27.55 8.16 29.32
C ASN A 62 27.11 6.76 28.86
N CYS A 63 26.59 6.66 27.63
CA CYS A 63 25.98 5.44 27.13
C CYS A 63 26.32 5.17 25.66
N LEU A 64 27.01 4.04 25.40
CA LEU A 64 27.31 3.60 24.02
C LEU A 64 26.22 2.71 23.41
N SER A 65 25.17 2.38 24.17
CA SER A 65 24.01 1.59 23.74
C SER A 65 22.70 2.28 24.15
N PRO A 66 22.44 3.52 23.68
CA PRO A 66 21.27 4.29 24.08
C PRO A 66 19.96 3.66 23.59
N LYS A 67 18.93 3.68 24.44
CA LYS A 67 17.53 3.46 24.06
C LYS A 67 16.76 4.74 24.30
N PHE A 68 16.35 5.42 23.24
CA PHE A 68 15.68 6.70 23.35
C PHE A 68 14.19 6.50 23.67
N SER A 69 13.69 7.26 24.63
CA SER A 69 12.29 7.30 25.06
C SER A 69 11.46 8.18 24.14
N LYS A 70 12.03 9.26 23.59
CA LYS A 70 11.32 10.12 22.65
C LYS A 70 11.25 9.45 21.28
N THR A 71 10.03 9.36 20.76
CA THR A 71 9.71 8.83 19.43
C THR A 71 9.53 9.94 18.40
N PHE A 72 9.58 9.56 17.12
CA PHE A 72 9.26 10.45 16.00
C PHE A 72 7.93 10.05 15.39
N VAL A 73 7.05 11.01 15.10
CA VAL A 73 5.76 10.74 14.43
C VAL A 73 5.82 11.32 13.02
N ILE A 74 5.59 10.47 12.02
CA ILE A 74 5.66 10.83 10.60
C ILE A 74 4.37 10.39 9.90
N ASP A 75 3.92 11.19 8.94
CA ASP A 75 2.84 10.84 8.03
C ASP A 75 3.33 9.77 7.03
N TYR A 76 2.52 8.75 6.80
CA TYR A 76 2.84 7.62 5.92
C TYR A 76 1.98 7.67 4.65
N TYR A 77 2.66 7.57 3.51
CA TYR A 77 2.09 7.52 2.17
C TYR A 77 2.68 6.31 1.46
N PHE A 78 1.87 5.27 1.27
CA PHE A 78 2.29 4.01 0.66
C PHE A 78 2.93 4.22 -0.71
N GLU A 79 2.35 5.14 -1.47
CA GLU A 79 2.63 5.45 -2.86
C GLU A 79 3.85 6.38 -3.07
N MET A 80 4.56 6.73 -1.98
CA MET A 80 5.71 7.62 -2.01
C MET A 80 6.98 6.98 -1.45
N VAL A 81 8.12 7.20 -2.11
CA VAL A 81 9.44 6.91 -1.56
C VAL A 81 9.83 8.00 -0.55
N GLN A 82 9.47 7.80 0.71
CA GLN A 82 9.79 8.73 1.80
C GLN A 82 11.17 8.44 2.38
N LYS A 83 12.20 9.17 1.92
CA LYS A 83 13.59 8.99 2.40
C LYS A 83 13.81 9.65 3.75
N LEU A 84 14.41 8.89 4.67
CA LEU A 84 14.75 9.29 6.02
C LEU A 84 16.26 9.20 6.24
N LYS A 85 16.79 10.10 7.06
CA LYS A 85 18.17 10.05 7.53
C LYS A 85 18.21 10.26 9.03
N PHE A 86 18.95 9.39 9.71
CA PHE A 86 19.16 9.40 11.14
C PHE A 86 20.62 9.69 11.39
N ASP A 87 20.91 10.87 11.93
CA ASP A 87 22.27 11.24 12.34
C ASP A 87 22.37 11.10 13.86
N VAL A 88 23.44 10.46 14.34
CA VAL A 88 23.74 10.31 15.76
C VAL A 88 24.95 11.18 16.10
N TYR A 89 24.80 11.98 17.15
CA TYR A 89 25.81 12.91 17.62
C TYR A 89 26.14 12.65 19.09
N ASP A 90 27.37 12.92 19.46
CA ASP A 90 27.83 13.07 20.83
C ASP A 90 27.66 14.53 21.25
N ILE A 91 26.99 14.78 22.39
CA ILE A 91 26.63 16.12 22.81
C ILE A 91 27.27 16.43 24.17
N ASP A 92 28.43 17.08 24.12
CA ASP A 92 29.15 17.48 25.34
C ASP A 92 28.61 18.78 25.94
N SER A 93 27.99 19.62 25.09
CA SER A 93 27.51 20.95 25.49
C SER A 93 26.15 20.90 26.19
N ASP A 94 26.01 21.64 27.29
CA ASP A 94 24.75 21.81 28.02
C ASP A 94 23.62 22.42 27.15
N ASN A 95 23.99 23.13 26.09
CA ASN A 95 23.05 23.79 25.16
C ASN A 95 22.56 22.88 24.02
N CYS A 96 23.00 21.62 23.96
CA CYS A 96 22.63 20.65 22.91
C CYS A 96 22.81 21.18 21.46
N SER A 97 23.86 21.98 21.25
CA SER A 97 24.20 22.56 19.95
C SER A 97 24.83 21.50 19.04
N LEU A 98 24.26 21.28 17.84
CA LEU A 98 24.85 20.37 16.85
C LEU A 98 26.13 20.91 16.19
N ARG A 99 26.47 22.20 16.41
CA ARG A 99 27.69 22.80 15.80
C ARG A 99 28.96 22.34 16.50
N ASP A 100 28.85 22.05 17.78
CA ASP A 100 29.95 21.71 18.67
C ASP A 100 29.91 20.22 19.05
N ALA A 101 29.06 19.45 18.36
CA ALA A 101 28.79 18.04 18.63
C ALA A 101 29.67 17.14 17.76
N ASP A 102 30.20 16.06 18.36
CA ASP A 102 30.96 15.08 17.60
C ASP A 102 30.02 14.13 16.86
N PHE A 103 30.35 13.81 15.61
CA PHE A 103 29.51 12.97 14.77
C PHE A 103 29.82 11.49 14.99
N LEU A 104 28.84 10.73 15.48
CA LEU A 104 28.98 9.30 15.80
C LEU A 104 28.59 8.39 14.64
N GLY A 105 27.77 8.87 13.70
CA GLY A 105 27.41 8.15 12.47
C GLY A 105 26.04 8.55 11.92
N GLN A 106 25.76 8.13 10.69
CA GLN A 106 24.47 8.28 10.03
C GLN A 106 23.96 6.94 9.48
N MET A 107 22.65 6.88 9.30
CA MET A 107 21.98 5.85 8.51
C MET A 107 20.89 6.50 7.65
N GLU A 108 20.85 6.13 6.37
CA GLU A 108 19.78 6.51 5.44
C GLU A 108 18.93 5.28 5.10
N CYS A 109 17.62 5.45 5.05
CA CYS A 109 16.66 4.43 4.63
C CYS A 109 15.38 5.08 4.10
N THR A 110 14.37 4.29 3.75
CA THR A 110 13.02 4.78 3.46
C THR A 110 12.06 4.40 4.57
N LEU A 111 10.98 5.16 4.75
CA LEU A 111 9.92 4.79 5.68
C LEU A 111 9.29 3.44 5.31
N GLY A 112 9.15 3.16 4.01
CA GLY A 112 8.71 1.86 3.48
C GLY A 112 9.53 0.68 4.03
N GLN A 113 10.86 0.80 4.03
CA GLN A 113 11.77 -0.23 4.58
C GLN A 113 11.65 -0.44 6.08
N ILE A 114 11.27 0.62 6.82
CA ILE A 114 11.05 0.51 8.26
C ILE A 114 9.70 -0.17 8.51
N VAL A 115 8.62 0.20 7.82
CA VAL A 115 7.30 -0.39 8.09
C VAL A 115 7.17 -1.82 7.58
N SER A 116 7.90 -2.20 6.53
CA SER A 116 7.96 -3.58 6.02
C SER A 116 8.84 -4.49 6.87
N SER A 117 9.62 -3.93 7.79
CA SER A 117 10.46 -4.67 8.73
C SER A 117 9.99 -4.41 10.15
N SER A 118 9.53 -5.44 10.87
CA SER A 118 9.16 -5.30 12.28
C SER A 118 10.26 -4.65 13.13
N LYS A 119 11.53 -4.81 12.73
CA LYS A 119 12.70 -4.18 13.35
C LYS A 119 13.82 -3.99 12.32
N LEU A 120 14.09 -2.75 11.92
CA LEU A 120 15.18 -2.43 11.01
C LEU A 120 16.48 -2.22 11.80
N ILE A 121 17.48 -3.07 11.56
CA ILE A 121 18.82 -2.95 12.15
C ILE A 121 19.84 -2.69 11.05
N LYS A 122 20.60 -1.61 11.17
CA LYS A 122 21.63 -1.22 10.18
C LYS A 122 22.91 -0.74 10.87
N PRO A 123 24.08 -0.93 10.22
CA PRO A 123 25.32 -0.32 10.69
C PRO A 123 25.25 1.21 10.52
N LEU A 124 25.89 1.93 11.43
CA LEU A 124 26.11 3.37 11.29
C LEU A 124 27.32 3.61 10.37
N MET A 125 27.21 4.65 9.55
CA MET A 125 28.23 5.04 8.58
C MET A 125 28.74 6.45 8.88
N MET A 126 30.03 6.68 8.67
CA MET A 126 30.61 8.01 8.69
C MET A 126 30.17 8.80 7.44
N ARG A 127 30.33 10.13 7.45
CA ARG A 127 29.98 11.00 6.29
C ARG A 127 30.74 10.67 5.01
N ASP A 128 31.87 9.97 5.13
CA ASP A 128 32.69 9.50 4.00
C ASP A 128 32.36 8.05 3.59
N ASN A 129 31.22 7.51 4.05
CA ASN A 129 30.75 6.15 3.79
C ASN A 129 31.66 5.04 4.32
N ARG A 130 32.56 5.32 5.28
CA ARG A 130 33.23 4.26 6.04
C ARG A 130 32.37 3.81 7.22
N PRO A 131 32.46 2.54 7.67
CA PRO A 131 31.75 2.10 8.88
C PRO A 131 32.13 2.95 10.10
N ALA A 132 31.14 3.39 10.88
CA ALA A 132 31.33 4.10 12.14
C ALA A 132 31.65 3.10 13.27
N GLY A 133 32.82 2.47 13.17
CA GLY A 133 33.23 1.40 14.08
C GLY A 133 32.32 0.17 13.99
N LYS A 134 31.84 -0.30 15.15
CA LYS A 134 30.86 -1.40 15.25
C LYS A 134 29.45 -0.89 15.59
N GLY A 135 29.24 0.42 15.50
CA GLY A 135 27.98 1.07 15.84
C GLY A 135 26.84 0.58 14.96
N THR A 136 25.72 0.24 15.59
CA THR A 136 24.48 -0.10 14.89
C THR A 136 23.34 0.76 15.41
N ILE A 137 22.42 1.08 14.50
CA ILE A 137 21.14 1.71 14.82
C ILE A 137 20.01 0.71 14.57
N THR A 138 19.05 0.72 15.48
CA THR A 138 17.81 -0.06 15.43
C THR A 138 16.65 0.92 15.39
N ILE A 139 15.74 0.72 14.45
CA ILE A 139 14.51 1.51 14.31
C ILE A 139 13.33 0.53 14.32
N CYS A 140 12.34 0.79 15.16
CA CYS A 140 11.07 0.07 15.18
C CYS A 140 9.93 1.05 14.86
N ALA A 141 8.94 0.59 14.11
CA ALA A 141 7.76 1.35 13.75
C ALA A 141 6.49 0.76 14.37
N GLU A 142 5.59 1.64 14.81
CA GLU A 142 4.24 1.30 15.25
C GLU A 142 3.23 2.21 14.51
N GLU A 143 2.12 1.65 14.05
CA GLU A 143 1.04 2.44 13.48
C GLU A 143 0.30 3.20 14.60
N ARG A 144 0.07 4.49 14.39
CA ARG A 144 -0.59 5.37 15.35
C ARG A 144 -2.05 5.62 14.98
N THR A 145 -2.88 4.60 15.16
CA THR A 145 -4.32 4.67 14.85
C THR A 145 -5.16 3.89 15.87
N ASP A 146 -6.39 4.34 16.10
CA ASP A 146 -7.41 3.55 16.81
C ASP A 146 -8.19 2.73 15.79
N ASN A 147 -7.72 1.52 15.49
CA ASN A 147 -8.28 0.61 14.47
C ASN A 147 -9.52 -0.18 14.96
N ARG A 148 -10.14 0.25 16.06
CA ARG A 148 -11.32 -0.42 16.62
C ARG A 148 -12.57 -0.01 15.86
N VAL A 149 -13.04 -0.89 14.98
CA VAL A 149 -14.32 -0.72 14.31
C VAL A 149 -15.41 -1.45 15.09
N VAL A 150 -16.53 -0.77 15.34
CA VAL A 150 -17.72 -1.40 15.90
C VAL A 150 -18.71 -1.65 14.77
N ALA A 151 -18.84 -2.91 14.37
CA ALA A 151 -19.84 -3.32 13.39
C ALA A 151 -21.23 -3.34 14.04
N PHE A 152 -22.12 -2.50 13.54
CA PHE A 152 -23.52 -2.41 13.96
C PHE A 152 -24.43 -2.65 12.75
N ASP A 153 -25.48 -3.46 12.89
CA ASP A 153 -26.58 -3.53 11.92
C ASP A 153 -27.77 -2.73 12.48
N VAL A 154 -27.88 -1.45 12.11
CA VAL A 154 -28.82 -0.48 12.68
C VAL A 154 -29.18 0.60 11.66
N ALA A 155 -30.45 1.04 11.62
CA ALA A 155 -30.89 2.16 10.77
C ALA A 155 -31.53 3.31 11.59
N ALA A 156 -31.14 4.57 11.32
CA ALA A 156 -31.77 5.80 11.83
C ALA A 156 -31.25 7.06 11.09
N ARG A 157 -31.97 8.20 11.15
CA ARG A 157 -31.50 9.52 10.63
C ARG A 157 -31.77 10.68 11.61
N LYS A 158 -30.80 11.61 11.69
CA LYS A 158 -30.66 12.81 12.57
C LYS A 158 -30.40 12.52 14.06
N LEU A 159 -29.24 11.92 14.37
CA LEU A 159 -28.89 11.51 15.74
C LEU A 159 -27.81 12.39 16.40
N ASP A 160 -28.05 12.69 17.68
CA ASP A 160 -27.06 12.97 18.73
C ASP A 160 -27.25 11.91 19.83
N LYS A 161 -26.33 10.94 19.97
CA LYS A 161 -26.28 9.90 21.03
C LYS A 161 -27.61 9.21 21.37
N LYS A 162 -28.50 9.09 20.39
CA LYS A 162 -29.89 8.66 20.54
C LYS A 162 -30.16 7.67 19.43
N VAL A 163 -30.81 6.56 19.73
CA VAL A 163 -31.29 5.63 18.70
C VAL A 163 -32.76 5.92 18.52
N ASP A 164 -33.15 6.34 17.31
CA ASP A 164 -34.53 6.64 16.95
C ASP A 164 -35.08 5.54 16.05
N CYS A 165 -36.21 4.97 16.44
CA CYS A 165 -36.94 3.97 15.68
C CYS A 165 -38.09 4.63 14.92
N TYR A 166 -38.20 4.33 13.63
CA TYR A 166 -39.21 4.88 12.74
C TYR A 166 -39.95 3.76 12.00
N ASP A 167 -41.22 3.99 11.71
CA ASP A 167 -42.00 3.17 10.78
C ASP A 167 -41.77 3.69 9.35
N TYR A 168 -41.38 2.78 8.46
CA TYR A 168 -40.96 3.13 7.11
C TYR A 168 -42.17 3.34 6.19
N ASN A 169 -42.10 4.38 5.36
CA ASN A 169 -43.15 4.81 4.44
C ASN A 169 -42.51 5.15 3.08
N ASN A 170 -43.02 4.57 2.00
CA ASN A 170 -42.52 4.77 0.62
C ASN A 170 -42.60 6.23 0.13
N SER A 171 -43.36 7.08 0.81
CA SER A 171 -43.45 8.52 0.53
C SER A 171 -42.23 9.33 1.03
N GLY A 172 -41.33 8.71 1.79
CA GLY A 172 -40.22 9.38 2.47
C GLY A 172 -40.59 10.06 3.79
N SER A 173 -41.88 10.06 4.18
CA SER A 173 -42.37 10.60 5.46
C SER A 173 -42.55 9.48 6.49
N HIS A 174 -41.48 9.16 7.22
CA HIS A 174 -41.46 8.07 8.21
C HIS A 174 -42.09 8.49 9.56
N ASP A 175 -42.83 7.58 10.20
CA ASP A 175 -43.49 7.86 11.48
C ASP A 175 -42.61 7.51 12.67
N PHE A 176 -42.39 8.45 13.59
CA PHE A 176 -41.54 8.21 14.76
C PHE A 176 -42.20 7.25 15.76
N ILE A 177 -41.57 6.09 15.98
CA ILE A 177 -42.03 5.05 16.92
C ILE A 177 -41.59 5.41 18.34
N GLY A 178 -40.30 5.67 18.56
CA GLY A 178 -39.72 5.96 19.87
C GLY A 178 -38.19 5.99 19.83
N SER A 179 -37.56 6.21 20.98
CA SER A 179 -36.10 6.36 21.08
C SER A 179 -35.54 5.90 22.41
N PHE A 180 -34.25 5.56 22.43
CA PHE A 180 -33.48 5.30 23.65
C PHE A 180 -32.06 5.86 23.53
N GLN A 181 -31.33 5.92 24.65
CA GLN A 181 -29.91 6.27 24.70
C GLN A 181 -29.14 5.14 25.38
N THR A 182 -27.94 4.84 24.87
CA THR A 182 -27.07 3.78 25.42
C THR A 182 -25.60 4.11 25.14
N THR A 183 -24.69 3.37 25.76
CA THR A 183 -23.24 3.39 25.52
C THR A 183 -22.75 2.03 25.04
N LEU A 184 -21.60 1.98 24.36
CA LEU A 184 -20.99 0.71 23.95
C LEU A 184 -20.76 -0.23 25.15
N CYS A 185 -20.31 0.32 26.29
CA CYS A 185 -20.12 -0.44 27.52
C CYS A 185 -21.42 -1.14 27.99
N GLN A 186 -22.57 -0.45 27.93
CA GLN A 186 -23.87 -1.02 28.29
C GLN A 186 -24.33 -2.11 27.30
N ILE A 187 -24.01 -1.97 26.01
CA ILE A 187 -24.29 -3.01 25.00
C ILE A 187 -23.39 -4.23 25.24
N GLN A 188 -22.12 -4.03 25.56
CA GLN A 188 -21.14 -5.10 25.80
C GLN A 188 -21.42 -5.91 27.08
N GLN A 189 -21.93 -5.29 28.14
CA GLN A 189 -22.30 -5.99 29.38
C GLN A 189 -23.39 -7.05 29.16
N ALA A 190 -24.15 -6.94 28.07
CA ALA A 190 -25.21 -7.88 27.71
C ALA A 190 -24.72 -9.11 26.90
N SER A 191 -23.41 -9.24 26.69
CA SER A 191 -22.75 -10.22 25.82
C SER A 191 -22.99 -11.70 26.15
N GLN A 192 -23.68 -12.05 27.24
CA GLN A 192 -24.06 -13.43 27.54
C GLN A 192 -25.44 -13.84 27.00
N SER A 193 -26.29 -12.92 26.52
CA SER A 193 -27.59 -13.29 25.90
C SER A 193 -28.09 -12.29 24.85
N TYR A 194 -28.36 -11.04 25.23
CA TYR A 194 -28.79 -9.93 24.36
C TYR A 194 -28.99 -8.66 25.22
N ALA A 195 -28.82 -7.46 24.65
CA ALA A 195 -29.14 -6.19 25.34
C ALA A 195 -30.56 -5.74 24.99
N GLU A 196 -31.36 -5.38 25.99
CA GLU A 196 -32.71 -4.85 25.78
C GLU A 196 -32.79 -3.37 26.17
N PHE A 197 -33.39 -2.57 25.29
CA PHE A 197 -33.64 -1.16 25.54
C PHE A 197 -35.11 -0.83 25.26
N GLU A 198 -35.78 -0.22 26.22
CA GLU A 198 -37.14 0.26 26.02
C GLU A 198 -37.15 1.41 25.00
N CYS A 199 -37.95 1.27 23.95
CA CYS A 199 -38.13 2.29 22.93
C CYS A 199 -39.18 3.31 23.40
N ILE A 200 -38.76 4.52 23.77
CA ILE A 200 -39.64 5.51 24.41
C ILE A 200 -40.05 6.62 23.44
N ASN A 201 -41.35 6.81 23.28
CA ASN A 201 -41.94 7.93 22.55
C ASN A 201 -42.32 9.04 23.52
N GLY A 202 -41.60 10.17 23.49
CA GLY A 202 -41.84 11.29 24.39
C GLY A 202 -43.28 11.83 24.35
N LYS A 203 -43.88 11.93 23.15
CA LYS A 203 -45.26 12.41 22.98
C LYS A 203 -46.28 11.43 23.57
N LYS A 204 -46.12 10.12 23.31
CA LYS A 204 -47.03 9.10 23.89
C LYS A 204 -46.87 9.01 25.41
N LYS A 205 -45.65 9.17 25.94
CA LYS A 205 -45.39 9.20 27.38
C LYS A 205 -46.10 10.34 28.10
N GLN A 206 -46.18 11.51 27.46
CA GLN A 206 -46.90 12.68 28.01
C GLN A 206 -48.42 12.56 27.86
N ASN A 207 -48.90 12.01 26.74
CA ASN A 207 -50.31 12.14 26.35
C ASN A 207 -51.17 10.88 26.56
N LYS A 208 -50.56 9.70 26.79
CA LYS A 208 -51.29 8.43 26.92
C LYS A 208 -51.17 7.88 28.34
N LYS A 209 -52.29 7.90 29.07
CA LYS A 209 -52.40 7.36 30.43
C LYS A 209 -52.10 5.85 30.42
N GLY A 210 -51.14 5.40 31.22
CA GLY A 210 -50.70 4.00 31.27
C GLY A 210 -49.66 3.60 30.21
N TYR A 211 -49.07 4.56 29.49
CA TYR A 211 -47.96 4.29 28.57
C TYR A 211 -46.72 3.78 29.30
N LYS A 212 -46.19 2.63 28.84
CA LYS A 212 -44.92 2.05 29.33
C LYS A 212 -43.78 2.30 28.34
N ASN A 213 -43.90 1.76 27.12
CA ASN A 213 -42.95 1.96 26.02
C ASN A 213 -43.66 1.75 24.67
N SER A 214 -42.92 1.94 23.56
CA SER A 214 -43.37 1.70 22.18
C SER A 214 -42.73 0.44 21.58
N GLY A 215 -42.34 -0.50 22.44
CA GLY A 215 -41.60 -1.71 22.08
C GLY A 215 -40.25 -1.76 22.81
N VAL A 216 -39.57 -2.89 22.64
CA VAL A 216 -38.22 -3.14 23.17
C VAL A 216 -37.32 -3.43 21.99
N ILE A 217 -36.17 -2.77 21.93
CA ILE A 217 -35.13 -3.01 20.93
C ILE A 217 -34.12 -3.97 21.55
N MET A 218 -33.91 -5.10 20.87
CA MET A 218 -33.02 -6.15 21.32
C MET A 218 -31.77 -6.20 20.44
N ILE A 219 -30.62 -5.94 21.03
CA ILE A 219 -29.32 -6.13 20.39
C ILE A 219 -28.87 -7.56 20.67
N LYS A 220 -29.08 -8.44 19.68
CA LYS A 220 -28.81 -9.89 19.79
C LYS A 220 -27.32 -10.22 19.83
N GLN A 221 -26.50 -9.42 19.16
CA GLN A 221 -25.06 -9.65 19.07
C GLN A 221 -24.33 -8.31 18.96
N CYS A 222 -23.27 -8.16 19.74
CA CYS A 222 -22.32 -7.06 19.64
C CYS A 222 -20.92 -7.66 19.70
N LYS A 223 -20.23 -7.70 18.56
CA LYS A 223 -18.86 -8.21 18.48
C LYS A 223 -17.93 -7.03 18.20
N ILE A 224 -16.99 -6.79 19.11
CA ILE A 224 -15.84 -5.93 18.79
C ILE A 224 -14.89 -6.78 17.96
N VAL A 225 -14.65 -6.34 16.74
CA VAL A 225 -13.65 -6.92 15.84
C VAL A 225 -12.56 -5.89 15.62
N LYS A 226 -11.32 -6.35 15.56
CA LYS A 226 -10.24 -5.52 15.03
C LYS A 226 -10.40 -5.54 13.51
N ASP A 227 -10.52 -4.36 12.92
CA ASP A 227 -10.45 -4.20 11.48
C ASP A 227 -9.01 -3.85 11.17
N TYR A 228 -8.30 -4.76 10.49
CA TYR A 228 -6.86 -4.59 10.30
C TYR A 228 -6.63 -3.59 9.17
N THR A 229 -5.76 -2.61 9.44
CA THR A 229 -5.30 -1.64 8.44
C THR A 229 -4.28 -2.29 7.50
N PHE A 230 -3.91 -1.55 6.45
CA PHE A 230 -2.84 -1.98 5.56
C PHE A 230 -1.52 -2.16 6.31
N LEU A 231 -1.17 -1.22 7.21
CA LEU A 231 0.05 -1.32 8.00
C LEU A 231 0.00 -2.46 9.03
N ASP A 232 -1.16 -2.78 9.62
CA ASP A 232 -1.31 -3.97 10.47
C ASP A 232 -0.86 -5.25 9.72
N TYR A 233 -1.19 -5.39 8.43
CA TYR A 233 -0.75 -6.52 7.61
C TYR A 233 0.75 -6.45 7.29
N ILE A 234 1.23 -5.31 6.79
CA ILE A 234 2.64 -5.15 6.38
C ILE A 234 3.59 -5.31 7.58
N MET A 235 3.35 -4.60 8.69
CA MET A 235 4.15 -4.71 9.92
C MET A 235 3.99 -6.08 10.58
N GLY A 236 2.84 -6.73 10.38
CA GLY A 236 2.58 -8.10 10.81
C GLY A 236 3.31 -9.17 10.00
N GLY A 237 4.03 -8.79 8.94
CA GLY A 237 4.85 -9.68 8.11
C GLY A 237 4.17 -10.17 6.83
N CYS A 238 3.07 -9.54 6.40
CA CYS A 238 2.52 -9.78 5.06
C CYS A 238 3.49 -9.28 3.99
N GLN A 239 3.75 -10.10 2.99
CA GLN A 239 4.60 -9.77 1.84
C GLN A 239 3.76 -9.42 0.62
N LEU A 240 4.12 -8.33 -0.06
CA LEU A 240 3.57 -7.97 -1.36
C LEU A 240 4.51 -8.47 -2.46
N ASN A 241 4.07 -9.48 -3.22
CA ASN A 241 4.86 -10.11 -4.27
C ASN A 241 4.50 -9.48 -5.62
N PHE A 242 5.44 -8.72 -6.19
CA PHE A 242 5.20 -7.99 -7.43
C PHE A 242 5.72 -8.73 -8.67
N THR A 243 4.84 -8.99 -9.63
CA THR A 243 5.18 -9.51 -10.95
C THR A 243 5.05 -8.40 -11.99
N ILE A 244 6.06 -8.26 -12.85
CA ILE A 244 6.07 -7.26 -13.91
C ILE A 244 5.86 -7.96 -15.25
N ALA A 245 4.88 -7.51 -16.01
CA ALA A 245 4.53 -8.01 -17.33
C ALA A 245 4.63 -6.87 -18.36
N ILE A 246 5.50 -7.05 -19.35
CA ILE A 246 5.82 -6.05 -20.36
C ILE A 246 5.27 -6.53 -21.70
N ASP A 247 4.50 -5.67 -22.34
CA ASP A 247 4.04 -5.87 -23.70
C ASP A 247 5.21 -5.78 -24.69
N PHE A 248 5.40 -6.80 -25.52
CA PHE A 248 6.37 -6.82 -26.63
C PHE A 248 5.65 -7.03 -27.97
N THR A 249 4.43 -6.52 -28.12
CA THR A 249 3.67 -6.61 -29.37
C THR A 249 4.15 -5.60 -30.42
N GLY A 250 3.87 -5.90 -31.68
CA GLY A 250 4.31 -5.14 -32.85
C GLY A 250 3.66 -3.77 -32.99
N SER A 251 2.56 -3.48 -32.27
CA SER A 251 1.95 -2.14 -32.18
C SER A 251 2.95 -1.10 -31.68
N ASN A 252 3.90 -1.51 -30.83
CA ASN A 252 4.98 -0.67 -30.30
C ASN A 252 5.98 -0.18 -31.36
N GLY A 253 5.96 -0.76 -32.57
CA GLY A 253 6.88 -0.44 -33.66
C GLY A 253 8.31 -0.97 -33.46
N ASP A 254 9.14 -0.90 -34.50
CA ASP A 254 10.52 -1.43 -34.47
C ASP A 254 11.37 -0.74 -33.37
N PRO A 255 11.91 -1.47 -32.38
CA PRO A 255 12.70 -0.89 -31.28
C PRO A 255 13.93 -0.08 -31.70
N ARG A 256 14.40 -0.25 -32.95
CA ARG A 256 15.52 0.51 -33.52
C ARG A 256 15.09 1.90 -34.01
N SER A 257 13.79 2.10 -34.21
CA SER A 257 13.20 3.36 -34.63
C SER A 257 13.02 4.31 -33.44
N PRO A 258 13.45 5.57 -33.52
CA PRO A 258 13.16 6.59 -32.49
C PRO A 258 11.67 6.87 -32.25
N ARG A 259 10.79 6.37 -33.12
CA ARG A 259 9.32 6.49 -32.97
C ARG A 259 8.69 5.31 -32.22
N SER A 260 9.45 4.25 -31.94
CA SER A 260 8.96 3.10 -31.20
C SER A 260 8.80 3.44 -29.71
N LEU A 261 7.77 2.90 -29.09
CA LEU A 261 7.58 3.01 -27.63
C LEU A 261 8.65 2.21 -26.86
N HIS A 262 9.29 1.24 -27.50
CA HIS A 262 10.43 0.50 -26.94
C HIS A 262 11.79 1.11 -27.27
N TYR A 263 11.87 2.24 -27.98
CA TYR A 263 13.15 2.83 -28.34
C TYR A 263 14.04 3.08 -27.12
N ILE A 264 15.23 2.48 -27.09
CA ILE A 264 16.19 2.69 -26.01
C ILE A 264 17.00 3.95 -26.33
N ASN A 265 16.56 5.08 -25.79
CA ASN A 265 17.22 6.36 -25.96
C ASN A 265 18.50 6.43 -25.08
N PRO A 266 19.68 6.76 -25.64
CA PRO A 266 20.89 6.99 -24.85
C PRO A 266 20.80 8.14 -23.83
N GLN A 267 19.85 9.06 -24.01
CA GLN A 267 19.72 10.31 -23.25
C GLN A 267 18.51 10.32 -22.29
N GLY A 268 17.71 9.26 -22.25
CA GLY A 268 16.50 9.23 -21.42
C GLY A 268 15.78 7.88 -21.45
N TYR A 269 14.70 7.80 -20.69
CA TYR A 269 13.86 6.60 -20.61
C TYR A 269 12.70 6.69 -21.61
N ASN A 270 12.33 5.55 -22.21
CA ASN A 270 11.02 5.42 -22.85
C ASN A 270 9.92 5.22 -21.80
N GLU A 271 8.65 5.27 -22.22
CA GLU A 271 7.51 5.20 -21.30
C GLU A 271 7.44 3.88 -20.52
N TYR A 272 7.83 2.75 -21.13
CA TYR A 272 7.97 1.47 -20.41
C TYR A 272 8.97 1.56 -19.27
N LEU A 273 10.18 2.05 -19.53
CA LEU A 273 11.22 2.21 -18.52
C LEU A 273 10.80 3.22 -17.44
N ALA A 274 10.14 4.31 -17.81
CA ALA A 274 9.64 5.29 -16.87
C ALA A 274 8.56 4.71 -15.94
N ALA A 275 7.63 3.90 -16.47
CA ALA A 275 6.63 3.20 -15.69
C ALA A 275 7.24 2.15 -14.74
N ILE A 276 8.18 1.34 -15.23
CA ILE A 276 8.93 0.36 -14.40
C ILE A 276 9.63 1.06 -13.25
N TRP A 277 10.33 2.17 -13.52
CA TRP A 277 11.02 2.94 -12.48
C TRP A 277 10.05 3.60 -11.49
N ALA A 278 8.98 4.23 -11.98
CA ALA A 278 8.05 4.97 -11.13
C ALA A 278 7.36 4.03 -10.12
N VAL A 279 6.80 2.92 -10.59
CA VAL A 279 6.11 1.96 -9.73
C VAL A 279 7.11 1.15 -8.93
N GLY A 280 8.12 0.60 -9.61
CA GLY A 280 9.17 -0.25 -9.04
C GLY A 280 9.90 0.37 -7.86
N SER A 281 10.21 1.66 -7.93
CA SER A 281 10.95 2.36 -6.86
C SER A 281 10.19 2.43 -5.55
N VAL A 282 8.85 2.44 -5.59
CA VAL A 282 8.01 2.46 -4.39
C VAL A 282 7.83 1.05 -3.85
N ILE A 283 7.44 0.11 -4.71
CA ILE A 283 7.01 -1.23 -4.30
C ILE A 283 8.17 -2.08 -3.78
N GLN A 284 9.40 -1.82 -4.23
CA GLN A 284 10.57 -2.61 -3.84
C GLN A 284 10.92 -2.51 -2.34
N ASP A 285 10.37 -1.54 -1.62
CA ASP A 285 10.57 -1.41 -0.18
C ASP A 285 9.63 -2.33 0.63
N TYR A 286 8.61 -2.90 -0.02
CA TYR A 286 7.64 -3.82 0.57
C TYR A 286 7.88 -5.28 0.17
N ASP A 287 8.90 -5.52 -0.66
CA ASP A 287 9.39 -6.84 -1.01
C ASP A 287 10.68 -7.13 -0.22
N SER A 288 10.70 -8.24 0.51
CA SER A 288 11.79 -8.53 1.45
C SER A 288 13.08 -9.01 0.78
N ASP A 289 12.99 -9.73 -0.34
CA ASP A 289 14.17 -10.25 -1.05
C ASP A 289 14.55 -9.39 -2.26
N LYS A 290 13.64 -8.49 -2.66
CA LYS A 290 13.78 -7.60 -3.82
C LYS A 290 14.02 -8.37 -5.11
N MET A 291 13.46 -9.57 -5.21
CA MET A 291 13.53 -10.41 -6.39
C MET A 291 12.20 -10.33 -7.14
N PHE A 292 12.21 -9.71 -8.32
CA PHE A 292 11.01 -9.45 -9.08
C PHE A 292 10.92 -10.39 -10.29
N PRO A 293 9.93 -11.28 -10.38
CA PRO A 293 9.68 -12.02 -11.60
C PRO A 293 9.21 -11.06 -12.69
N ALA A 294 9.87 -11.11 -13.84
CA ALA A 294 9.59 -10.22 -14.96
C ALA A 294 9.35 -11.01 -16.25
N PHE A 295 8.19 -10.79 -16.85
CA PHE A 295 7.71 -11.49 -18.03
C PHE A 295 7.45 -10.52 -19.18
N GLY A 296 7.65 -11.00 -20.40
CA GLY A 296 7.18 -10.37 -21.62
C GLY A 296 5.99 -11.15 -22.19
N PHE A 297 5.19 -10.51 -23.02
CA PHE A 297 4.12 -11.18 -23.79
C PHE A 297 3.94 -10.57 -25.18
N GLY A 298 3.44 -11.37 -26.12
CA GLY A 298 3.10 -10.91 -27.47
C GLY A 298 4.27 -10.87 -28.46
N ALA A 299 5.34 -11.64 -28.23
CA ALA A 299 6.53 -11.67 -29.07
C ALA A 299 6.89 -13.08 -29.55
N GLN A 300 7.63 -13.16 -30.65
CA GLN A 300 8.27 -14.41 -31.08
C GLN A 300 9.63 -14.56 -30.42
N ILE A 301 9.86 -15.70 -29.77
CA ILE A 301 11.05 -15.94 -28.92
C ILE A 301 12.00 -16.95 -29.58
N PRO A 302 13.32 -16.70 -29.62
CA PRO A 302 14.29 -17.69 -30.08
C PRO A 302 14.33 -18.91 -29.15
N PRO A 303 14.79 -20.09 -29.63
CA PRO A 303 15.22 -20.37 -31.00
C PRO A 303 14.07 -20.75 -31.94
N THR A 304 12.88 -21.08 -31.41
CA THR A 304 11.76 -21.61 -32.20
C THR A 304 11.01 -20.54 -32.97
N TRP A 305 11.11 -19.27 -32.53
CA TRP A 305 10.36 -18.13 -33.06
C TRP A 305 8.84 -18.33 -33.02
N GLN A 306 8.37 -19.15 -32.08
CA GLN A 306 6.96 -19.26 -31.78
C GLN A 306 6.50 -18.05 -31.00
N VAL A 307 5.26 -17.64 -31.24
CA VAL A 307 4.60 -16.58 -30.48
C VAL A 307 4.44 -17.04 -29.05
N SER A 308 4.97 -16.26 -28.12
CA SER A 308 4.74 -16.45 -26.70
C SER A 308 3.91 -15.29 -26.16
N HIS A 309 2.88 -15.64 -25.39
CA HIS A 309 2.10 -14.70 -24.59
C HIS A 309 2.55 -14.65 -23.14
N GLU A 310 3.68 -15.29 -22.83
CA GLU A 310 4.31 -15.28 -21.52
C GLU A 310 5.72 -15.86 -21.61
N PHE A 311 6.75 -15.05 -21.38
CA PHE A 311 8.13 -15.55 -21.34
C PHE A 311 8.97 -14.73 -20.34
N PRO A 312 9.88 -15.37 -19.57
CA PRO A 312 10.80 -14.62 -18.72
C PRO A 312 11.70 -13.71 -19.56
N ILE A 313 11.75 -12.42 -19.25
CA ILE A 313 12.59 -11.47 -20.02
C ILE A 313 14.09 -11.68 -19.76
N ASN A 314 14.45 -12.41 -18.71
CA ASN A 314 15.82 -12.83 -18.44
C ASN A 314 16.21 -14.13 -19.18
N PHE A 315 15.32 -14.69 -19.99
CA PHE A 315 15.46 -15.97 -20.71
C PHE A 315 15.77 -17.19 -19.83
N ASN A 316 15.46 -17.12 -18.53
CA ASN A 316 15.63 -18.21 -17.59
C ASN A 316 14.27 -18.72 -17.09
N PRO A 317 13.67 -19.73 -17.75
CA PRO A 317 12.36 -20.28 -17.34
C PRO A 317 12.39 -20.96 -15.97
N SER A 318 13.56 -21.42 -15.51
CA SER A 318 13.70 -22.03 -14.18
C SER A 318 13.78 -20.98 -13.07
N ASN A 319 14.12 -19.73 -13.39
CA ASN A 319 14.23 -18.64 -12.44
C ASN A 319 13.96 -17.29 -13.14
N PRO A 320 12.69 -16.84 -13.21
CA PRO A 320 12.31 -15.59 -13.88
C PRO A 320 12.65 -14.32 -13.06
N PHE A 321 13.24 -14.48 -11.87
CA PHE A 321 13.43 -13.38 -10.94
C PHE A 321 14.65 -12.50 -11.28
N CYS A 322 14.45 -11.19 -11.19
CA CYS A 322 15.45 -10.15 -11.40
C CYS A 322 15.77 -9.46 -10.06
N ALA A 323 17.05 -9.22 -9.79
CA ALA A 323 17.48 -8.57 -8.55
C ALA A 323 17.27 -7.05 -8.62
N GLY A 324 16.30 -6.55 -7.87
CA GLY A 324 15.91 -5.13 -7.85
C GLY A 324 15.27 -4.67 -9.15
N ILE A 325 14.85 -3.40 -9.15
CA ILE A 325 14.30 -2.75 -10.36
C ILE A 325 15.39 -2.53 -11.39
N GLU A 326 16.62 -2.29 -10.95
CA GLU A 326 17.82 -2.25 -11.78
C GLU A 326 17.98 -3.56 -12.59
N GLY A 327 17.75 -4.71 -11.94
CA GLY A 327 17.81 -6.01 -12.60
C GLY A 327 16.71 -6.19 -13.64
N VAL A 328 15.48 -5.73 -13.35
CA VAL A 328 14.36 -5.77 -14.32
C VAL A 328 14.67 -4.89 -15.53
N VAL A 329 15.16 -3.68 -15.30
CA VAL A 329 15.56 -2.73 -16.36
C VAL A 329 16.67 -3.32 -17.22
N TYR A 330 17.69 -3.91 -16.59
CA TYR A 330 18.75 -4.58 -17.30
C TYR A 330 18.22 -5.74 -18.16
N ALA A 331 17.39 -6.62 -17.58
CA ALA A 331 16.81 -7.75 -18.29
C ALA A 331 15.93 -7.30 -19.48
N TYR A 332 15.12 -6.26 -19.31
CA TYR A 332 14.32 -5.66 -20.38
C TYR A 332 15.21 -5.16 -21.54
N GLN A 333 16.27 -4.41 -21.23
CA GLN A 333 17.21 -3.89 -22.24
C GLN A 333 17.95 -5.00 -22.99
N GLN A 334 18.28 -6.11 -22.30
CA GLN A 334 18.90 -7.27 -22.94
C GLN A 334 17.91 -8.10 -23.76
N CYS A 335 16.65 -8.20 -23.30
CA CYS A 335 15.60 -8.98 -23.94
C CYS A 335 15.18 -8.40 -25.30
N LEU A 336 14.95 -7.10 -25.34
CA LEU A 336 14.38 -6.38 -26.46
C LEU A 336 15.06 -6.64 -27.82
N PRO A 337 16.40 -6.62 -27.96
CA PRO A 337 17.06 -6.91 -29.25
C PRO A 337 17.04 -8.40 -29.65
N GLN A 338 16.66 -9.31 -28.75
CA GLN A 338 16.70 -10.75 -28.99
C GLN A 338 15.35 -11.33 -29.42
N VAL A 339 14.25 -10.60 -29.21
CA VAL A 339 12.89 -11.02 -29.56
C VAL A 339 12.39 -10.31 -30.82
N LYS A 340 11.36 -10.87 -31.47
CA LYS A 340 10.63 -10.15 -32.54
C LYS A 340 9.26 -9.75 -32.01
N LEU A 341 9.00 -8.45 -32.01
CA LEU A 341 7.69 -7.94 -31.62
C LEU A 341 6.60 -8.49 -32.54
N TYR A 342 5.51 -8.98 -31.98
CA TYR A 342 4.47 -9.67 -32.75
C TYR A 342 3.07 -9.45 -32.15
N GLY A 343 2.20 -10.44 -32.11
CA GLY A 343 0.89 -10.34 -31.49
C GLY A 343 0.15 -11.68 -31.51
N PRO A 344 -1.09 -11.73 -31.02
CA PRO A 344 -1.88 -10.63 -30.45
C PRO A 344 -1.47 -10.18 -29.03
N THR A 345 -2.09 -9.10 -28.56
CA THR A 345 -1.98 -8.58 -27.18
C THR A 345 -2.95 -9.35 -26.28
N ASN A 346 -2.45 -10.33 -25.52
CA ASN A 346 -3.27 -11.21 -24.68
C ASN A 346 -2.84 -11.12 -23.21
N PHE A 347 -3.74 -10.75 -22.31
CA PHE A 347 -3.43 -10.65 -20.88
C PHE A 347 -3.81 -11.90 -20.08
N SER A 348 -4.78 -12.69 -20.57
CA SER A 348 -5.26 -13.85 -19.83
C SER A 348 -4.17 -14.85 -19.43
N PRO A 349 -3.11 -15.12 -20.22
CA PRO A 349 -2.07 -16.07 -19.80
C PRO A 349 -1.33 -15.61 -18.53
N ILE A 350 -0.83 -14.36 -18.53
CA ILE A 350 -0.06 -13.84 -17.40
C ILE A 350 -0.91 -13.62 -16.15
N ILE A 351 -2.19 -13.22 -16.32
CA ILE A 351 -3.13 -13.12 -15.18
C ILE A 351 -3.34 -14.50 -14.56
N ASN A 352 -3.58 -15.52 -15.39
CA ASN A 352 -3.79 -16.89 -14.90
C ASN A 352 -2.53 -17.47 -14.25
N HIS A 353 -1.33 -17.15 -14.74
CA HIS A 353 -0.09 -17.56 -14.08
C HIS A 353 0.00 -16.98 -12.67
N VAL A 354 -0.14 -15.65 -12.50
CA VAL A 354 -0.03 -15.05 -11.17
C VAL A 354 -1.16 -15.52 -10.23
N ALA A 355 -2.36 -15.75 -10.77
CA ALA A 355 -3.48 -16.32 -10.02
C ALA A 355 -3.17 -17.70 -9.41
N GLN A 356 -2.28 -18.51 -10.01
CA GLN A 356 -1.88 -19.79 -9.42
C GLN A 356 -1.18 -19.61 -8.07
N PHE A 357 -0.37 -18.57 -7.90
CA PHE A 357 0.26 -18.26 -6.62
C PHE A 357 -0.77 -17.78 -5.59
N GLY A 358 -1.75 -16.97 -6.02
CA GLY A 358 -2.87 -16.58 -5.18
C GLY A 358 -3.70 -17.77 -4.67
N HIS A 359 -3.92 -18.77 -5.52
CA HIS A 359 -4.56 -20.03 -5.12
C HIS A 359 -3.76 -20.81 -4.08
N GLN A 360 -2.43 -20.84 -4.19
CA GLN A 360 -1.56 -21.52 -3.22
C GLN A 360 -1.55 -20.78 -1.88
N ALA A 361 -1.48 -19.44 -1.89
CA ALA A 361 -1.50 -18.64 -0.66
C ALA A 361 -2.81 -18.80 0.14
N LEU A 362 -3.96 -18.94 -0.54
CA LEU A 362 -5.24 -19.21 0.13
C LEU A 362 -5.23 -20.48 0.98
N GLN A 363 -4.43 -21.49 0.63
CA GLN A 363 -4.34 -22.74 1.38
C GLN A 363 -3.61 -22.58 2.73
N GLN A 364 -2.84 -21.50 2.91
CA GLN A 364 -2.07 -21.25 4.12
C GLN A 364 -2.91 -20.69 5.28
N HIS A 365 -4.14 -20.22 5.01
CA HIS A 365 -5.07 -19.64 5.99
C HIS A 365 -4.49 -18.50 6.86
N THR A 366 -3.47 -17.81 6.36
CA THR A 366 -2.85 -16.63 6.99
C THR A 366 -2.69 -15.53 5.95
N ALA A 367 -2.71 -14.26 6.38
CA ALA A 367 -2.45 -13.12 5.49
C ALA A 367 -0.95 -12.94 5.26
N SER A 368 -0.25 -13.99 4.82
CA SER A 368 1.21 -14.00 4.64
C SER A 368 1.64 -13.37 3.31
N GLN A 369 0.87 -13.59 2.25
CA GLN A 369 1.26 -13.20 0.89
C GLN A 369 0.09 -12.60 0.12
N TYR A 370 0.39 -11.52 -0.58
CA TYR A 370 -0.49 -10.89 -1.55
C TYR A 370 0.27 -10.69 -2.85
N PHE A 371 -0.38 -10.88 -4.00
CA PHE A 371 0.26 -10.82 -5.32
C PHE A 371 -0.20 -9.60 -6.09
N VAL A 372 0.73 -8.89 -6.72
CA VAL A 372 0.42 -7.71 -7.54
C VAL A 372 1.03 -7.90 -8.91
N LEU A 373 0.19 -7.89 -9.94
CA LEU A 373 0.62 -8.00 -11.33
C LEU A 373 0.60 -6.60 -11.97
N LEU A 374 1.78 -6.06 -12.28
CA LEU A 374 1.93 -4.82 -13.07
C LEU A 374 2.03 -5.17 -14.56
N ILE A 375 1.03 -4.81 -15.35
CA ILE A 375 1.01 -4.93 -16.81
C ILE A 375 1.31 -3.56 -17.42
N ILE A 376 2.28 -3.49 -18.32
CA ILE A 376 2.59 -2.28 -19.08
C ILE A 376 2.37 -2.59 -20.55
N THR A 377 1.53 -1.80 -21.23
CA THR A 377 1.03 -2.11 -22.59
C THR A 377 0.74 -0.84 -23.39
N ASP A 378 0.91 -0.89 -24.71
CA ASP A 378 0.60 0.23 -25.60
C ASP A 378 -0.83 0.23 -26.16
N GLY A 379 -1.63 -0.81 -25.85
CA GLY A 379 -3.06 -0.80 -26.07
C GLY A 379 -3.61 -1.99 -26.86
N VAL A 380 -4.95 -2.08 -26.82
CA VAL A 380 -5.83 -3.06 -27.48
C VAL A 380 -5.63 -4.51 -27.02
N ILE A 381 -6.38 -4.89 -25.99
CA ILE A 381 -6.53 -6.29 -25.56
C ILE A 381 -7.29 -7.05 -26.65
N THR A 382 -6.70 -8.14 -27.15
CA THR A 382 -7.32 -8.99 -28.17
C THR A 382 -8.17 -10.10 -27.54
N ASP A 383 -7.78 -10.61 -26.37
CA ASP A 383 -8.45 -11.70 -25.65
C ASP A 383 -9.41 -11.20 -24.55
N MET A 384 -10.22 -10.19 -24.86
CA MET A 384 -11.05 -9.48 -23.87
C MET A 384 -11.93 -10.41 -23.02
N ASP A 385 -12.62 -11.39 -23.62
CA ASP A 385 -13.50 -12.30 -22.88
C ASP A 385 -12.72 -13.24 -21.95
N GLN A 386 -11.55 -13.72 -22.40
CA GLN A 386 -10.65 -14.55 -21.59
C GLN A 386 -10.04 -13.73 -20.45
N THR A 387 -9.62 -12.50 -20.74
CA THR A 387 -9.08 -11.55 -19.75
C THR A 387 -10.13 -11.22 -18.69
N ARG A 388 -11.38 -10.92 -19.07
CA ARG A 388 -12.49 -10.74 -18.12
C ARG A 388 -12.69 -11.97 -17.24
N SER A 389 -12.69 -13.16 -17.84
CA SER A 389 -12.85 -14.42 -17.10
C SER A 389 -11.70 -14.65 -16.11
N ALA A 390 -10.47 -14.34 -16.51
CA ALA A 390 -9.29 -14.44 -15.66
C ALA A 390 -9.35 -13.45 -14.48
N ILE A 391 -9.75 -12.19 -14.71
CA ILE A 391 -9.93 -11.18 -13.67
C ILE A 391 -11.02 -11.60 -12.67
N ILE A 392 -12.17 -12.09 -13.17
CA ILE A 392 -13.27 -12.55 -12.30
C ILE A 392 -12.83 -13.72 -11.42
N ASN A 393 -12.08 -14.67 -11.97
CA ASN A 393 -11.52 -15.77 -11.20
C ASN A 393 -10.50 -15.26 -10.15
N ALA A 394 -9.62 -14.35 -10.56
CA ALA A 394 -8.61 -13.73 -9.70
C ALA A 394 -9.24 -12.84 -8.60
N SER A 395 -10.45 -12.30 -8.80
CA SER A 395 -11.17 -11.49 -7.80
C SER A 395 -11.53 -12.25 -6.52
N ARG A 396 -11.26 -13.55 -6.46
CA ARG A 396 -11.43 -14.41 -5.27
C ARG A 396 -10.12 -14.70 -4.55
N LEU A 397 -9.00 -14.20 -5.07
CA LEU A 397 -7.64 -14.51 -4.63
C LEU A 397 -6.99 -13.29 -3.97
N PRO A 398 -5.90 -13.47 -3.19
CA PRO A 398 -5.06 -12.38 -2.69
C PRO A 398 -4.24 -11.78 -3.83
N MET A 399 -4.91 -11.11 -4.77
CA MET A 399 -4.28 -10.61 -5.99
C MET A 399 -4.91 -9.28 -6.44
N SER A 400 -4.04 -8.37 -6.88
CA SER A 400 -4.38 -7.14 -7.61
C SER A 400 -3.67 -7.11 -8.96
N ILE A 401 -4.25 -6.37 -9.90
CA ILE A 401 -3.75 -6.15 -11.25
C ILE A 401 -3.68 -4.64 -11.46
N ILE A 402 -2.50 -4.17 -11.86
CA ILE A 402 -2.27 -2.78 -12.21
C ILE A 402 -1.93 -2.74 -13.69
N ILE A 403 -2.61 -1.91 -14.47
CA ILE A 403 -2.39 -1.75 -15.90
C ILE A 403 -1.94 -0.32 -16.17
N VAL A 404 -0.73 -0.17 -16.70
CA VAL A 404 -0.20 1.13 -17.15
C VAL A 404 -0.24 1.18 -18.66
N GLY A 405 -1.08 2.07 -19.20
CA GLY A 405 -1.21 2.29 -20.65
C GLY A 405 -0.18 3.31 -21.15
N VAL A 406 0.73 2.89 -22.02
CA VAL A 406 1.75 3.75 -22.63
C VAL A 406 1.37 4.14 -24.07
N GLY A 407 1.89 5.27 -24.54
CA GLY A 407 1.60 5.78 -25.87
C GLY A 407 0.21 6.41 -26.02
N GLY A 408 -0.26 6.44 -27.27
CA GLY A 408 -1.40 7.25 -27.70
C GLY A 408 -2.64 6.46 -28.12
N ALA A 409 -2.73 5.17 -27.81
CA ALA A 409 -3.85 4.34 -28.23
C ALA A 409 -5.18 4.70 -27.54
N ASP A 410 -6.25 4.05 -28.01
CA ASP A 410 -7.53 4.02 -27.32
C ASP A 410 -7.47 3.02 -26.15
N PHE A 411 -7.76 3.52 -24.95
CA PHE A 411 -7.74 2.76 -23.70
C PHE A 411 -9.13 2.45 -23.15
N SER A 412 -10.19 2.68 -23.92
CA SER A 412 -11.58 2.37 -23.53
C SER A 412 -11.75 0.93 -23.01
N ALA A 413 -11.04 -0.02 -23.60
CA ALA A 413 -10.99 -1.42 -23.17
C ALA A 413 -10.40 -1.61 -21.77
N MET A 414 -9.40 -0.81 -21.38
CA MET A 414 -8.75 -0.88 -20.08
C MET A 414 -9.57 -0.14 -19.02
N GLU A 415 -10.13 1.02 -19.38
CA GLU A 415 -11.08 1.77 -18.54
C GLU A 415 -12.30 0.89 -18.19
N PHE A 416 -12.77 0.06 -19.13
CA PHE A 416 -13.83 -0.91 -18.85
C PHE A 416 -13.43 -2.01 -17.84
N LEU A 417 -12.14 -2.34 -17.73
CA LEU A 417 -11.65 -3.35 -16.78
C LEU A 417 -11.46 -2.79 -15.37
N ASP A 418 -11.27 -1.48 -15.24
CA ASP A 418 -10.93 -0.73 -14.01
C ASP A 418 -12.03 -0.73 -12.93
N GLY A 419 -13.23 -1.27 -13.22
CA GLY A 419 -14.29 -1.52 -12.23
C GLY A 419 -14.95 -0.27 -11.60
N ASP A 420 -14.35 0.91 -11.72
CA ASP A 420 -14.84 2.21 -11.22
C ASP A 420 -16.25 2.57 -11.72
N ASP A 421 -16.56 2.22 -12.98
CA ASP A 421 -17.87 2.47 -13.60
C ASP A 421 -18.89 1.33 -13.36
N GLY A 422 -18.52 0.32 -12.57
CA GLY A 422 -19.42 -0.75 -12.14
C GLY A 422 -18.77 -2.14 -12.08
N ILE A 423 -19.50 -3.08 -11.46
CA ILE A 423 -19.01 -4.44 -11.23
C ILE A 423 -18.71 -5.15 -12.57
N LEU A 424 -17.45 -5.55 -12.76
CA LEU A 424 -17.02 -6.35 -13.91
C LEU A 424 -17.78 -7.68 -13.96
N ARG A 425 -18.32 -8.01 -15.14
CA ARG A 425 -19.05 -9.25 -15.38
C ARG A 425 -18.42 -10.08 -16.47
N SER A 426 -18.61 -11.39 -16.47
CA SER A 426 -18.22 -12.29 -17.56
C SER A 426 -19.26 -12.23 -18.69
N ALA A 427 -18.94 -12.85 -19.83
CA ALA A 427 -19.92 -13.06 -20.90
C ALA A 427 -21.15 -13.90 -20.45
N THR A 428 -20.99 -14.73 -19.40
CA THR A 428 -22.06 -15.55 -18.83
C THR A 428 -22.84 -14.86 -17.70
N GLY A 429 -22.48 -13.61 -17.35
CA GLY A 429 -23.15 -12.79 -16.35
C GLY A 429 -22.61 -12.92 -14.92
N GLU A 430 -21.59 -13.77 -14.70
CA GLU A 430 -20.90 -13.91 -13.42
C GLU A 430 -20.21 -12.60 -13.05
N ALA A 431 -20.36 -12.15 -11.81
CA ALA A 431 -19.78 -10.89 -11.33
C ALA A 431 -18.45 -11.15 -10.61
N ALA A 432 -17.50 -10.23 -10.78
CA ALA A 432 -16.32 -10.16 -9.93
C ALA A 432 -16.74 -9.98 -8.46
N MET A 433 -16.02 -10.64 -7.55
CA MET A 433 -16.32 -10.58 -6.12
C MET A 433 -15.87 -9.26 -5.49
N ARG A 434 -14.79 -8.69 -6.03
CA ARG A 434 -14.15 -7.45 -5.62
C ARG A 434 -13.57 -6.79 -6.86
N ASP A 435 -13.37 -5.48 -6.77
CA ASP A 435 -12.49 -4.80 -7.71
C ASP A 435 -11.04 -5.13 -7.40
N ILE A 436 -10.27 -5.42 -8.44
CA ILE A 436 -8.86 -5.80 -8.35
C ILE A 436 -8.02 -5.21 -9.48
N VAL A 437 -8.61 -4.40 -10.37
CA VAL A 437 -7.89 -3.81 -11.51
C VAL A 437 -7.77 -2.33 -11.24
N GLN A 438 -6.57 -1.79 -11.40
CA GLN A 438 -6.34 -0.35 -11.51
C GLN A 438 -5.77 -0.07 -12.91
N PHE A 439 -6.38 0.84 -13.66
CA PHE A 439 -5.86 1.34 -14.92
C PHE A 439 -5.36 2.78 -14.80
N VAL A 440 -4.15 3.03 -15.31
CA VAL A 440 -3.57 4.38 -15.36
C VAL A 440 -2.92 4.64 -16.73
N PRO A 441 -3.42 5.62 -17.51
CA PRO A 441 -2.79 5.99 -18.76
C PRO A 441 -1.58 6.92 -18.51
N PHE A 442 -0.39 6.46 -18.86
CA PHE A 442 0.90 7.15 -18.66
C PHE A 442 0.91 8.57 -19.26
N ARG A 443 0.21 8.78 -20.38
CA ARG A 443 0.09 10.09 -21.06
C ARG A 443 -0.40 11.23 -20.16
N GLN A 444 -1.15 10.94 -19.09
CA GLN A 444 -1.59 11.95 -18.12
C GLN A 444 -0.44 12.52 -17.28
N PHE A 445 0.71 11.84 -17.24
CA PHE A 445 1.84 12.14 -16.37
C PHE A 445 3.12 12.53 -17.13
N GLN A 446 3.09 12.67 -18.46
CA GLN A 446 4.27 13.06 -19.26
C GLN A 446 4.91 14.39 -18.82
N ASN A 447 4.11 15.30 -18.23
CA ASN A 447 4.57 16.58 -17.67
C ASN A 447 4.58 16.61 -16.13
N ALA A 448 4.18 15.52 -15.47
CA ALA A 448 4.18 15.39 -14.03
C ALA A 448 5.45 14.62 -13.59
N GLY A 449 5.92 14.85 -12.37
CA GLY A 449 7.04 14.07 -11.83
C GLY A 449 6.67 12.58 -11.73
N THR A 450 7.67 11.69 -11.78
CA THR A 450 7.48 10.23 -11.63
C THR A 450 6.71 9.83 -10.36
N ALA A 451 6.80 10.65 -9.31
CA ALA A 451 6.04 10.47 -8.07
C ALA A 451 4.51 10.56 -8.28
N ALA A 452 4.02 11.41 -9.19
CA ALA A 452 2.59 11.54 -9.45
C ALA A 452 2.02 10.31 -10.16
N LEU A 453 2.80 9.71 -11.06
CA LEU A 453 2.41 8.44 -11.70
C LEU A 453 2.34 7.32 -10.65
N ALA A 454 3.38 7.16 -9.83
CA ALA A 454 3.40 6.15 -8.78
C ALA A 454 2.22 6.33 -7.80
N GLN A 455 1.90 7.58 -7.46
CA GLN A 455 0.76 7.93 -6.64
C GLN A 455 -0.57 7.44 -7.22
N SER A 456 -0.83 7.75 -8.49
CA SER A 456 -2.06 7.30 -9.14
C SER A 456 -2.11 5.78 -9.33
N VAL A 457 -0.97 5.15 -9.62
CA VAL A 457 -0.89 3.71 -9.91
C VAL A 457 -1.08 2.85 -8.66
N LEU A 458 -0.63 3.35 -7.50
CA LEU A 458 -0.62 2.59 -6.25
C LEU A 458 -1.74 2.99 -5.28
N ALA A 459 -2.58 3.95 -5.65
CA ALA A 459 -3.60 4.56 -4.78
C ALA A 459 -4.56 3.52 -4.18
N GLU A 460 -5.06 2.59 -4.98
CA GLU A 460 -6.09 1.63 -4.54
C GLU A 460 -5.53 0.36 -3.90
N LEU A 461 -4.23 0.09 -4.08
CA LEU A 461 -3.65 -1.18 -3.67
C LEU A 461 -3.80 -1.43 -2.15
N PRO A 462 -3.57 -0.46 -1.24
CA PRO A 462 -3.81 -0.67 0.20
C PRO A 462 -5.25 -1.10 0.52
N ASP A 463 -6.23 -0.50 -0.14
CA ASP A 463 -7.65 -0.80 0.06
C ASP A 463 -8.02 -2.17 -0.52
N GLN A 464 -7.46 -2.54 -1.69
CA GLN A 464 -7.66 -3.86 -2.29
C GLN A 464 -7.06 -4.98 -1.43
N VAL A 465 -5.93 -4.74 -0.78
CA VAL A 465 -5.28 -5.68 0.16
C VAL A 465 -6.12 -5.86 1.42
N THR A 466 -6.46 -4.76 2.09
CA THR A 466 -7.23 -4.80 3.35
C THR A 466 -8.62 -5.35 3.15
N SER A 467 -9.32 -4.92 2.09
CA SER A 467 -10.66 -5.41 1.75
C SER A 467 -10.68 -6.91 1.53
N PHE A 468 -9.65 -7.48 0.88
CA PHE A 468 -9.55 -8.93 0.74
C PHE A 468 -9.37 -9.63 2.09
N PHE A 469 -8.32 -9.30 2.83
CA PHE A 469 -8.02 -10.05 4.06
C PHE A 469 -9.11 -9.90 5.12
N ASN A 470 -9.71 -8.72 5.25
CA ASN A 470 -10.82 -8.48 6.17
C ASN A 470 -12.10 -9.21 5.75
N LEU A 471 -12.43 -9.25 4.44
CA LEU A 471 -13.59 -10.00 3.92
C LEU A 471 -13.50 -11.49 4.24
N PHE A 472 -12.28 -12.06 4.17
CA PHE A 472 -12.04 -13.47 4.48
C PHE A 472 -11.68 -13.72 5.95
N GLY A 473 -11.67 -12.68 6.80
CA GLY A 473 -11.35 -12.78 8.22
C GLY A 473 -9.92 -13.27 8.51
N LEU A 474 -8.99 -13.03 7.58
CA LEU A 474 -7.60 -13.44 7.68
C LEU A 474 -6.82 -12.43 8.52
N LYS A 475 -6.09 -12.96 9.52
CA LYS A 475 -5.26 -12.15 10.42
C LYS A 475 -3.85 -11.94 9.87
N PRO A 476 -3.18 -10.82 10.21
CA PRO A 476 -1.76 -10.66 9.97
C PRO A 476 -0.94 -11.83 10.56
N PRO A 477 0.19 -12.22 9.95
CA PRO A 477 1.00 -13.35 10.42
C PRO A 477 1.47 -13.20 11.86
N SER A 478 1.83 -11.98 12.25
CA SER A 478 2.16 -11.59 13.62
C SER A 478 1.23 -10.47 14.05
N GLU A 479 0.55 -10.61 15.19
CA GLU A 479 -0.16 -9.47 15.77
C GLU A 479 0.88 -8.52 16.37
N PRO A 480 0.88 -7.22 16.01
CA PRO A 480 1.70 -6.25 16.71
C PRO A 480 1.33 -6.31 18.18
N ASN A 481 2.31 -6.53 19.06
CA ASN A 481 2.07 -6.61 20.50
C ASN A 481 1.35 -5.32 20.93
N PRO A 482 0.17 -5.41 21.54
CA PRO A 482 -0.43 -4.22 22.15
C PRO A 482 0.50 -3.77 23.27
N SER A 483 1.03 -2.55 23.13
CA SER A 483 1.81 -1.86 24.15
C SER A 483 0.98 -1.50 25.38
#